data_AF-A0AAJ1PDD5-F1
#
_entry.id   AF-A0AAJ1PDD5-F1
#
_cell.length_a   1.000
_cell.length_b   1.000
_cell.length_c   1.000
_cell.angle_alpha   90.00
_cell.angle_beta   90.00
_cell.angle_gamma   90.00
#
_symmetry.space_group_name_H-M   'P 1'
#
loop_
_entity.id
_entity.type
_entity.pdbx_description
1 polymer ?
#
loop_
_entity_poly.entity_id
_entity_poly.type
_entity_poly.pdbx_seq_one_letter_code
_entity_poly.pdbx_strand_id
1 'polypeptide(L)' 'MLSYWRDLKEHEIAHRDEDVTIAGFHLGRRGMMRLENASVRMAVDRLHALGIPLTVMYAEIEA' A
#
# COMPACT_ATOMS: atom_id res chain seq x y z
N MET A 1 -5.76 -8.86 6.93
CA MET A 1 -6.45 -8.32 5.74
C MET A 1 -5.41 -7.50 4.98
N LEU A 2 -5.28 -7.70 3.67
CA LEU A 2 -4.42 -6.85 2.83
C LEU A 2 -5.29 -5.82 2.14
N SER A 3 -4.82 -4.58 2.06
CA SER A 3 -5.54 -3.48 1.42
C SER A 3 -4.69 -2.78 0.38
N TYR A 4 -5.33 -2.21 -0.65
CA TYR A 4 -4.68 -1.35 -1.64
C TYR A 4 -5.29 0.04 -1.65
N TRP A 5 -4.48 1.06 -1.92
CA TRP A 5 -4.95 2.43 -2.09
C TRP A 5 -5.55 2.61 -3.48
N ARG A 6 -6.79 3.10 -3.54
CA ARG A 6 -7.46 3.46 -4.81
C ARG A 6 -7.08 4.85 -5.27
N ASP A 7 -7.16 5.80 -4.35
CA ASP A 7 -7.01 7.22 -4.60
C ASP A 7 -5.76 7.75 -3.92
N LEU A 8 -4.96 8.50 -4.67
CA LEU A 8 -3.80 9.20 -4.13
C LEU A 8 -4.21 10.24 -3.10
N LYS A 9 -5.35 10.91 -3.27
CA LYS A 9 -5.83 11.92 -2.33
C LYS A 9 -6.11 11.31 -0.95
N GLU A 10 -6.69 10.11 -0.92
CA GLU A 10 -6.97 9.41 0.33
C GLU A 10 -5.68 8.93 0.99
N HIS A 11 -4.74 8.40 0.20
CA HIS A 11 -3.38 8.07 0.65
C HIS A 11 -2.68 9.30 1.24
N GLU A 12 -2.74 10.44 0.58
CA GLU A 12 -2.11 11.68 1.05
C GLU A 12 -2.75 12.25 2.32
N ILE A 13 -4.03 11.97 2.58
CA ILE A 13 -4.69 12.33 3.83
C ILE A 13 -4.23 11.40 4.95
N ALA A 14 -4.21 10.08 4.71
CA ALA A 14 -3.78 9.09 5.69
C ALA A 14 -2.32 9.25 6.10
N HIS A 15 -1.45 9.67 5.16
CA HIS A 15 -0.02 9.88 5.38
C HIS A 15 0.36 11.37 5.38
N ARG A 16 -0.60 12.25 5.69
CA ARG A 16 -0.34 13.68 5.87
C ARG A 16 0.61 13.82 7.06
N ASP A 17 1.87 14.14 6.77
CA ASP A 17 2.98 14.38 7.72
C ASP A 17 4.03 13.25 7.82
N GLU A 18 3.93 12.22 6.97
CA GLU A 18 5.00 11.23 6.84
C GLU A 18 6.03 11.64 5.77
N ASP A 19 7.30 11.70 6.15
CA ASP A 19 8.45 11.73 5.23
C ASP A 19 9.14 10.38 5.28
N VAL A 20 9.09 9.64 4.17
CA VAL A 20 9.56 8.25 4.11
C VAL A 20 10.82 8.19 3.25
N THR A 21 11.92 7.83 3.91
CA THR A 21 13.19 7.51 3.25
C THR A 21 13.43 6.00 3.29
N ILE A 22 13.61 5.39 2.12
CA ILE A 22 13.93 3.96 2.00
C ILE A 22 15.29 3.83 1.32
N ALA A 23 16.23 3.14 1.98
CA ALA A 23 17.57 2.90 1.46
C ALA A 23 18.29 4.18 0.96
N GLY A 24 18.06 5.32 1.62
CA GLY A 24 18.64 6.61 1.27
C GLY A 24 17.90 7.38 0.16
N PHE A 25 16.79 6.86 -0.37
CA PHE A 25 15.93 7.54 -1.34
C PHE A 25 14.70 8.13 -0.66
N HIS A 26 14.49 9.43 -0.83
CA HIS A 26 13.22 10.08 -0.48
C HIS A 26 12.14 9.67 -1.47
N LEU A 27 11.06 9.07 -0.96
CA LEU A 27 9.91 8.68 -1.76
C LEU A 27 8.82 9.72 -1.59
N GLY A 28 8.50 10.44 -2.68
CA GLY A 28 7.31 11.26 -2.71
C GLY A 28 6.06 10.40 -2.50
N ARG A 29 4.97 10.99 -1.99
CA ARG A 29 3.73 10.31 -1.60
C ARG A 29 3.18 9.37 -2.69
N ARG A 30 3.21 9.80 -3.96
CA ARG A 30 2.81 8.97 -5.11
C ARG A 30 3.72 7.77 -5.35
N GLY A 31 5.02 7.91 -5.08
CA GLY A 31 5.98 6.80 -5.13
C GLY A 31 5.71 5.81 -4.02
N MET A 32 5.41 6.30 -2.81
CA MET A 32 5.07 5.47 -1.66
C MET A 32 3.78 4.66 -1.88
N MET A 33 2.69 5.30 -2.32
CA MET A 33 1.43 4.62 -2.67
C MET A 33 1.64 3.47 -3.66
N ARG A 34 2.49 3.68 -4.68
CA ARG A 34 2.81 2.65 -5.68
C ARG A 34 3.61 1.50 -5.08
N LEU A 35 4.56 1.80 -4.19
CA LEU A 35 5.36 0.80 -3.50
C LEU A 35 4.48 -0.09 -2.62
N GLU A 36 3.59 0.52 -1.82
CA GLU A 36 2.64 -0.18 -0.96
C GLU A 36 1.70 -1.08 -1.78
N ASN A 37 1.12 -0.56 -2.85
CA ASN A 37 0.24 -1.37 -3.71
C ASN A 37 1.00 -2.52 -4.40
N ALA A 38 2.27 -2.29 -4.78
CA ALA A 38 3.11 -3.33 -5.36
C ALA A 38 3.46 -4.42 -4.34
N SER A 39 3.80 -4.05 -3.11
CA SER A 39 4.13 -5.00 -2.05
C SER A 39 2.92 -5.86 -1.67
N VAL A 40 1.73 -5.25 -1.60
CA VAL A 40 0.46 -5.96 -1.39
C VAL A 40 0.24 -6.99 -2.49
N ARG A 41 0.41 -6.60 -3.76
CA ARG A 41 0.25 -7.54 -4.88
C ARG A 41 1.23 -8.70 -4.79
N MET A 42 2.50 -8.43 -4.50
CA MET A 42 3.52 -9.48 -4.33
C MET A 42 3.17 -10.44 -3.19
N ALA A 43 2.67 -9.92 -2.07
CA ALA A 43 2.24 -10.74 -0.95
C ALA A 43 1.03 -11.62 -1.31
N VAL A 44 0.03 -11.04 -1.99
CA VAL A 44 -1.16 -11.77 -2.46
C VAL A 44 -0.76 -12.89 -3.41
N ASP A 45 0.06 -12.61 -4.42
CA ASP A 45 0.52 -13.60 -5.39
C ASP A 45 1.26 -14.75 -4.70
N ARG A 46 2.11 -14.43 -3.71
CA ARG A 46 2.84 -15.44 -2.95
C ARG A 46 1.92 -16.30 -2.09
N LEU A 47 0.92 -15.71 -1.43
CA LEU A 47 -0.01 -16.43 -0.57
C LEU A 47 -0.97 -17.30 -1.38
N HIS A 48 -1.44 -16.82 -2.53
CA HIS A 48 -2.20 -17.62 -3.49
C HIS A 48 -1.39 -18.82 -4.01
N ALA A 49 -0.11 -18.63 -4.32
CA ALA A 49 0.76 -19.73 -4.75
C ALA A 49 0.95 -20.82 -3.66
N LEU A 50 0.72 -20.48 -2.39
CA LEU A 50 0.72 -21.42 -1.27
C LEU A 50 -0.67 -22.04 -0.98
N GLY A 51 -1.68 -21.73 -1.80
CA GLY A 51 -3.05 -22.22 -1.63
C GLY A 51 -3.81 -21.54 -0.48
N ILE A 52 -3.33 -20.40 0.02
CA ILE A 52 -3.97 -19.67 1.11
C ILE A 52 -5.05 -18.75 0.52
N PRO A 53 -6.33 -18.93 0.85
CA PRO A 53 -7.39 -18.05 0.39
C PRO A 53 -7.27 -16.69 1.09
N LEU A 54 -7.29 -15.61 0.31
CA LEU A 54 -7.14 -14.26 0.86
C LEU A 54 -8.03 -13.26 0.14
N THR A 55 -8.65 -12.37 0.93
CA THR A 55 -9.47 -11.26 0.41
C THR A 55 -8.67 -9.96 0.51
N VAL A 56 -8.68 -9.20 -0.58
CA VAL A 56 -8.01 -7.90 -0.67
C VAL A 56 -9.06 -6.81 -0.86
N MET A 57 -8.96 -5.75 -0.06
CA MET A 57 -9.94 -4.66 -0.04
C MET A 57 -9.30 -3.31 -0.40
N TYR A 58 -10.13 -2.31 -0.70
CA TYR A 58 -9.64 -0.93 -0.76
C TYR A 58 -9.28 -0.46 0.66
N ALA A 59 -8.20 0.28 0.79
CA ALA A 59 -7.88 1.00 2.01
C ALA A 59 -8.93 2.09 2.24
N GLU A 60 -9.31 2.28 3.50
CA GLU A 60 -10.27 3.28 3.94
C GLU A 60 -9.59 4.18 4.97
N ILE A 61 -9.90 5.48 4.95
CA ILE A 61 -9.41 6.42 5.97
C ILE A 61 -10.36 6.35 7.16
N GLU A 62 -9.83 6.10 8.36
CA GLU A 62 -10.61 6.27 9.58
C GLU A 62 -10.91 7.78 9.76
N ALA A 63 -12.20 8.12 9.84
CA ALA A 63 -12.71 9.48 9.93
C ALA A 63 -12.60 10.09 11.33
#